data_AF-A0A1V3BUW3-F1
#
_entry.id   AF-A0A1V3BUW3-F1
#
_cell.length_a   1.000
_cell.length_b   1.000
_cell.length_c   1.000
_cell.angle_alpha   90.00
_cell.angle_beta   90.00
_cell.angle_gamma   90.00
#
_symmetry.space_group_name_H-M   'P 1'
#
loop_
_entity.id
_entity.type
_entity.pdbx_description
1 polymer ?
#
loop_
_entity_poly.entity_id
_entity_poly.type
_entity_poly.pdbx_seq_one_letter_code
_entity_poly.pdbx_strand_id
1 'polypeptide(L)'
;MSARQRRSERHEQISDTTLLLLRRCGETVTDLAASLGQDRTNISAKVHGNRLWTVDDLDRIAVHFGISLLELLSGTQVALDALPHERHAATARQAALPAA
;
A
#
# COMPACT_ATOMS: atom_id res chain seq x y z
N MET A 1 16.92 -19.15 -10.58
CA MET A 1 15.71 -18.32 -10.64
C MET A 1 15.75 -17.43 -11.88
N SER A 2 14.69 -17.44 -12.70
CA SER A 2 14.62 -16.65 -13.94
C SER A 2 14.34 -15.16 -13.64
N ALA A 3 14.73 -14.25 -14.55
CA ALA A 3 14.48 -12.81 -14.38
C ALA A 3 12.97 -12.46 -14.30
N ARG A 4 12.14 -13.22 -15.02
CA ARG A 4 10.67 -13.10 -14.99
C ARG A 4 10.10 -13.42 -13.61
N GLN A 5 10.63 -14.44 -12.95
CA GLN A 5 10.21 -14.85 -11.62
C GLN A 5 10.50 -13.75 -10.59
N ARG A 6 11.73 -13.20 -10.59
CA ARG A 6 12.11 -12.10 -9.69
C ARG A 6 11.24 -10.85 -9.86
N ARG A 7 10.86 -10.54 -11.10
CA ARG A 7 9.94 -9.42 -11.37
C ARG A 7 8.57 -9.68 -10.76
N SER A 8 8.02 -10.89 -10.94
CA SER A 8 6.72 -11.26 -10.36
C SER A 8 6.72 -11.15 -8.83
N GLU A 9 7.72 -11.76 -8.19
CA GLU A 9 7.89 -11.73 -6.73
C GLU A 9 7.97 -10.30 -6.19
N ARG A 10 8.65 -9.41 -6.92
CA ARG A 10 8.74 -7.99 -6.56
C ARG A 10 7.39 -7.28 -6.60
N HIS A 11 6.57 -7.55 -7.62
CA HIS A 11 5.23 -6.94 -7.72
C HIS A 11 4.27 -7.50 -6.67
N GLU A 12 4.38 -8.78 -6.33
CA GLU A 12 3.62 -9.41 -5.26
C GLU A 12 3.96 -8.81 -3.89
N GLN A 13 5.26 -8.66 -3.58
CA GLN A 13 5.73 -7.99 -2.37
C GLN A 13 5.18 -6.56 -2.23
N ILE A 14 5.14 -5.80 -3.32
CA ILE A 14 4.57 -4.44 -3.32
C ILE A 14 3.08 -4.49 -3.01
N SER A 15 2.34 -5.42 -3.60
CA SER A 15 0.90 -5.60 -3.34
C SER A 15 0.63 -5.96 -1.89
N ASP A 16 1.40 -6.90 -1.32
CA ASP A 16 1.29 -7.29 0.10
C ASP A 16 1.61 -6.14 1.04
N THR A 17 2.67 -5.37 0.74
CA THR A 17 3.04 -4.18 1.49
C THR A 17 1.92 -3.14 1.44
N THR A 18 1.37 -2.88 0.26
CA THR A 18 0.27 -1.92 0.08
C THR A 18 -0.98 -2.35 0.86
N LEU A 19 -1.37 -3.62 0.77
CA LEU A 19 -2.51 -4.17 1.53
C LEU A 19 -2.28 -4.09 3.04
N LEU A 20 -1.05 -4.32 3.49
CA LEU A 20 -0.70 -4.21 4.90
C LEU A 20 -0.80 -2.76 5.39
N LEU A 21 -0.31 -1.79 4.61
CA LEU A 21 -0.43 -0.37 4.92
C LEU A 21 -1.91 0.07 4.97
N LEU A 22 -2.73 -0.34 4.00
CA LEU A 22 -4.17 -0.06 4.01
C LEU A 22 -4.84 -0.58 5.28
N ARG A 23 -4.62 -1.87 5.60
CA ARG A 23 -5.13 -2.47 6.84
C ARG A 23 -4.62 -1.73 8.08
N ARG A 24 -3.34 -1.35 8.10
CA ARG A 24 -2.73 -0.66 9.24
C ARG A 24 -3.25 0.76 9.42
N CYS A 25 -3.69 1.42 8.35
CA CYS A 25 -4.27 2.78 8.35
C CYS A 25 -5.80 2.78 8.46
N GLY A 26 -6.45 1.61 8.46
CA GLY A 26 -7.92 1.51 8.44
C GLY A 26 -8.54 1.96 7.11
N GLU A 27 -7.75 1.96 6.03
CA GLU A 27 -8.14 2.41 4.70
C GLU A 27 -8.50 1.21 3.80
N THR A 28 -9.30 1.49 2.78
CA THR A 28 -9.73 0.50 1.79
C THR A 28 -9.03 0.70 0.45
N VAL A 29 -9.13 -0.31 -0.43
CA VAL A 29 -8.69 -0.19 -1.83
C VAL A 29 -9.42 0.94 -2.56
N THR A 30 -10.64 1.27 -2.15
CA THR A 30 -11.41 2.39 -2.72
C THR A 30 -10.76 3.72 -2.35
N ASP A 31 -10.32 3.88 -1.10
CA ASP A 31 -9.67 5.09 -0.62
C ASP A 31 -8.32 5.31 -1.33
N LEU A 32 -7.56 4.23 -1.52
CA LEU A 32 -6.32 4.27 -2.30
C LEU A 32 -6.58 4.63 -3.76
N ALA A 33 -7.62 4.07 -4.37
CA ALA A 33 -7.98 4.40 -5.75
C ALA A 33 -8.33 5.88 -5.90
N ALA A 34 -9.09 6.43 -4.95
CA ALA A 34 -9.40 7.85 -4.91
C ALA A 34 -8.14 8.72 -4.77
N SER A 35 -7.20 8.36 -3.88
CA SER A 35 -5.96 9.14 -3.69
C SER A 35 -5.02 9.08 -4.89
N LEU A 36 -4.99 7.95 -5.60
CA LEU A 36 -4.20 7.80 -6.83
C LEU A 36 -4.88 8.42 -8.07
N GLY A 37 -6.16 8.84 -7.97
CA GLY A 37 -6.96 9.31 -9.09
C GLY A 37 -7.23 8.21 -10.13
N GLN A 38 -7.30 6.95 -9.70
CA GLN A 38 -7.51 5.78 -10.54
C GLN A 38 -8.83 5.08 -10.20
N ASP A 39 -9.33 4.27 -11.15
CA ASP A 39 -10.50 3.43 -10.89
C ASP A 39 -10.18 2.32 -9.88
N ARG A 40 -11.10 2.06 -8.94
CA ARG A 40 -10.99 0.99 -7.93
C ARG A 40 -10.70 -0.37 -8.55
N THR A 41 -11.29 -0.68 -9.70
CA THR A 41 -11.08 -1.93 -10.46
C THR A 41 -9.63 -2.05 -10.92
N ASN A 42 -9.01 -0.93 -11.33
CA ASN A 42 -7.60 -0.91 -11.72
C ASN A 42 -6.68 -1.20 -10.52
N ILE A 43 -6.91 -0.52 -9.39
CA ILE A 43 -6.11 -0.75 -8.17
C ILE A 43 -6.33 -2.17 -7.65
N SER A 44 -7.57 -2.65 -7.61
CA SER A 44 -7.88 -4.02 -7.19
C SER A 44 -7.15 -5.04 -8.06
N ALA A 45 -7.12 -4.86 -9.38
CA ALA A 45 -6.38 -5.75 -10.27
C ALA A 45 -4.86 -5.75 -9.96
N LYS A 46 -4.26 -4.60 -9.65
CA LYS A 46 -2.84 -4.50 -9.28
C LYS A 46 -2.54 -5.17 -7.94
N VAL A 47 -3.36 -4.87 -6.94
CA VAL A 47 -3.27 -5.43 -5.58
C VAL A 47 -3.39 -6.95 -5.59
N HIS A 48 -4.25 -7.53 -6.42
CA HIS A 48 -4.40 -8.99 -6.54
C HIS A 48 -3.47 -9.62 -7.60
N GLY A 49 -2.45 -8.91 -8.07
CA GLY A 49 -1.43 -9.45 -8.99
C GLY A 49 -1.88 -9.64 -10.44
N ASN A 50 -3.10 -9.23 -10.80
CA ASN A 50 -3.63 -9.31 -12.17
C ASN A 50 -3.10 -8.20 -13.09
N ARG A 51 -2.50 -7.15 -12.51
CA ARG A 51 -1.80 -6.07 -13.23
C ARG A 51 -0.52 -5.69 -12.51
N LEU A 52 0.46 -5.20 -13.28
CA LEU A 52 1.71 -4.72 -12.71
C LEU A 52 1.59 -3.28 -12.23
N TRP A 53 2.32 -2.99 -11.15
CA TRP A 53 2.53 -1.63 -10.67
C TRP A 53 3.47 -0.86 -11.60
N THR A 54 3.11 0.38 -11.93
CA THR A 54 4.00 1.33 -12.59
C THR A 54 4.78 2.13 -11.54
N VAL A 55 5.91 2.73 -11.92
CA VAL A 55 6.69 3.57 -10.99
C VAL A 55 5.89 4.77 -10.47
N ASP A 56 5.05 5.38 -11.32
CA ASP A 56 4.14 6.48 -10.92
C ASP A 56 3.12 6.01 -9.87
N ASP A 57 2.59 4.79 -9.98
CA ASP A 57 1.72 4.25 -8.93
C ASP A 57 2.48 4.11 -7.60
N LEU A 58 3.72 3.62 -7.64
CA LEU A 58 4.52 3.41 -6.43
C LEU A 58 4.87 4.73 -5.74
N ASP A 59 5.21 5.75 -6.52
CA ASP A 59 5.48 7.09 -6.01
C ASP A 59 4.25 7.70 -5.34
N ARG A 60 3.08 7.59 -5.98
CA ARG A 60 1.80 8.05 -5.40
C ARG A 60 1.42 7.27 -4.15
N ILE A 61 1.67 5.96 -4.08
CA ILE A 61 1.45 5.15 -2.87
C ILE A 61 2.36 5.65 -1.75
N ALA A 62 3.65 5.87 -2.03
CA ALA A 62 4.61 6.34 -1.05
C ALA A 62 4.20 7.71 -0.48
N VAL A 63 3.87 8.67 -1.37
CA VAL A 63 3.33 9.99 -1.00
C VAL A 63 2.03 9.85 -0.21
N HIS A 64 1.11 9.00 -0.66
CA HIS A 64 -0.17 8.77 -0.01
C HIS A 64 0.00 8.31 1.43
N PHE A 65 0.98 7.44 1.74
CA PHE A 65 1.25 6.95 3.09
C PHE A 65 2.23 7.82 3.89
N GLY A 66 2.89 8.80 3.25
CA GLY A 66 3.90 9.65 3.88
C GLY A 66 5.22 8.92 4.14
N ILE A 67 5.56 7.93 3.31
CA ILE A 67 6.82 7.18 3.35
C ILE A 67 7.61 7.41 2.06
N SER A 68 8.88 7.03 2.02
CA SER A 68 9.67 7.05 0.79
C SER A 68 9.40 5.85 -0.11
N LEU A 69 9.66 6.01 -1.41
CA LEU A 69 9.58 4.93 -2.38
C LEU A 69 10.51 3.75 -2.01
N LEU A 70 11.69 4.04 -1.43
CA LEU A 70 12.64 3.00 -1.03
C LEU A 70 12.13 2.20 0.18
N GLU A 71 11.46 2.82 1.13
CA GLU A 71 10.85 2.12 2.27
C GLU A 71 9.72 1.20 1.80
N LEU A 72 8.86 1.68 0.89
CA LEU A 72 7.82 0.85 0.26
C LEU A 72 8.42 -0.37 -0.45
N LEU A 73 9.53 -0.18 -1.16
CA LEU A 73 10.21 -1.22 -1.91
C LEU A 73 11.05 -2.17 -1.04
N SER A 74 11.40 -1.78 0.19
CA SER A 74 12.25 -2.56 1.10
C SER A 74 11.51 -3.72 1.77
N GLY A 75 10.17 -3.68 1.81
CA GLY A 75 9.35 -4.74 2.39
C GLY A 75 8.30 -4.23 3.35
N THR A 76 7.45 -5.17 3.79
CA THR A 76 6.31 -4.92 4.68
C THR A 76 6.72 -4.27 5.99
N GLN A 77 7.73 -4.82 6.67
CA GLN A 77 8.15 -4.34 7.98
C GLN A 77 8.76 -2.93 7.91
N VAL A 78 9.65 -2.69 6.95
CA VAL A 78 10.30 -1.36 6.77
C VAL A 78 9.25 -0.29 6.45
N ALA A 79 8.30 -0.59 5.57
CA ALA A 79 7.24 0.36 5.24
C ALA A 79 6.31 0.65 6.43
N LEU A 80 6.03 -0.35 7.29
CA LEU A 80 5.25 -0.16 8.50
C LEU A 80 5.97 0.70 9.54
N ASP A 81 7.26 0.49 9.74
CA ASP A 81 8.07 1.22 10.71
C ASP A 81 8.31 2.68 10.27
N ALA A 82 8.23 2.95 8.96
CA ALA A 82 8.34 4.29 8.39
C ALA A 82 7.04 5.11 8.45
N LEU A 83 5.90 4.51 8.82
CA LEU A 83 4.62 5.21 8.84
C LEU A 83 4.67 6.40 9.82
N PRO A 84 4.16 7.59 9.42
CA PRO A 84 4.09 8.73 10.32
C PRO A 84 3.25 8.42 11.57
N HIS A 85 3.73 8.88 12.73
CA HIS A 85 3.07 8.70 14.03
C HIS A 85 1.59 9.11 14.03
N GLU A 86 1.22 10.13 13.26
CA GLU A 86 -0.16 10.60 13.13
C GLU A 86 -1.08 9.55 12.49
N ARG A 87 -0.59 8.78 11.52
CA ARG A 87 -1.36 7.67 10.90
C ARG A 87 -1.50 6.49 11.86
N HIS A 88 -0.46 6.21 12.64
CA HIS A 88 -0.55 5.23 13.71
C HIS A 88 -1.63 5.61 14.74
N ALA A 89 -1.70 6.88 15.12
CA ALA A 89 -2.66 7.41 16.10
C ALA A 89 -4.09 7.47 15.54
N ALA A 90 -4.29 7.92 14.30
CA ALA A 90 -5.60 7.96 13.65
C ALA A 90 -6.25 6.57 13.60
N THR A 91 -5.47 5.55 13.26
CA THR A 91 -5.93 4.16 13.25
C THR A 91 -6.30 3.66 14.65
N ALA A 92 -5.42 3.88 15.64
CA ALA A 92 -5.67 3.46 17.02
C ALA A 92 -6.95 4.11 17.57
N ARG A 93 -7.21 5.37 17.20
CA ARG A 93 -8.43 6.09 17.57
C ARG A 93 -9.67 5.53 16.88
N GLN A 94 -9.60 5.18 15.60
CA GLN A 94 -10.70 4.52 14.88
C GLN A 94 -11.02 3.13 15.45
N ALA A 95 -10.00 2.36 15.85
CA ALA A 95 -10.20 1.05 16.48
C ALA A 95 -10.77 1.13 17.91
N ALA A 96 -10.53 2.24 18.61
CA ALA A 96 -11.01 2.47 19.98
C ALA A 96 -12.46 3.00 20.06
N LEU A 97 -13.04 3.46 18.94
CA LEU A 97 -14.45 3.83 18.88
C LEU A 97 -15.28 2.56 18.63
N PRO A 98 -16.13 2.12 19.59
CA PRO A 98 -17.05 1.03 19.32
C PRO A 98 -18.03 1.48 18.23
N ALA A 99 -18.24 0.63 17.23
CA ALA A 99 -19.32 0.82 16.27
C ALA A 99 -20.64 0.85 17.06
N ALA A 100 -21.27 2.03 17.10
CA ALA A 100 -22.54 2.28 17.77
C ALA A 100 -23.71 1.61 17.03
#